data_AF-A0AAE9N5M5-F1
#
_entry.id   AF-A0AAE9N5M5-F1
#
_cell.length_a   1.000
_cell.length_b   1.000
_cell.length_c   1.000
_cell.angle_alpha   90.00
_cell.angle_beta   90.00
_cell.angle_gamma   90.00
#
_symmetry.space_group_name_H-M   'P 1'
#
loop_
_entity.id
_entity.type
_entity.pdbx_description
1 polymer ?
#
loop_
_entity_poly.entity_id
_entity_poly.type
_entity_poly.pdbx_seq_one_letter_code
_entity_poly.pdbx_strand_id
1 'polypeptide(L)'
;KRLDERYWAPATVSWGLEHRLASIRLITPPISKPEATRFEIRVPGADSNPYLVLSTIILLGLRGIERKLKISHPPFAKGNKADVDSQKVARLARSLKEANERFMKQGSVAREIFGDEFVQHFGGT
;
A
#
# COMPACT_ATOMS: atom_id res chain seq x y z
N LYS A 1 1.03 -17.75 5.73
CA LYS A 1 0.47 -16.37 5.78
C LYS A 1 1.63 -15.38 5.74
N ARG A 2 1.68 -14.44 4.77
CA ARG A 2 2.84 -13.54 4.57
C ARG A 2 2.75 -12.23 5.35
N LEU A 3 1.57 -11.59 5.38
CA LEU A 3 1.34 -10.33 6.10
C LEU A 3 1.20 -10.61 7.60
N ASP A 4 2.35 -10.72 8.27
CA ASP A 4 2.47 -10.96 9.70
C ASP A 4 3.65 -10.14 10.24
N GLU A 5 3.36 -9.31 11.25
CA GLU A 5 4.29 -8.32 11.85
C GLU A 5 5.56 -9.00 12.42
N ARG A 6 5.48 -10.28 12.76
CA ARG A 6 6.61 -11.07 13.30
C ARG A 6 7.70 -11.35 12.26
N TYR A 7 7.38 -11.26 10.97
CA TYR A 7 8.29 -11.63 9.88
C TYR A 7 8.71 -10.44 9.01
N TRP A 8 8.77 -9.24 9.58
CA TRP A 8 9.22 -8.01 8.89
C TRP A 8 8.36 -7.64 7.66
N ALA A 9 7.15 -8.20 7.57
CA ALA A 9 6.19 -7.93 6.52
C ALA A 9 5.43 -6.63 6.82
N PRO A 10 5.16 -5.79 5.82
CA PRO A 10 4.43 -4.55 6.02
C PRO A 10 2.95 -4.85 6.34
N ALA A 11 2.47 -4.41 7.50
CA ALA A 11 1.10 -4.65 7.96
C ALA A 11 0.27 -3.36 8.19
N THR A 12 0.87 -2.20 7.98
CA THR A 12 0.28 -0.88 8.24
C THR A 12 0.25 -0.03 6.97
N VAL A 13 -0.72 0.87 6.85
CA VAL A 13 -0.71 1.93 5.83
C VAL A 13 0.38 2.92 6.25
N SER A 14 1.58 2.74 5.69
CA SER A 14 2.78 3.47 6.12
C SER A 14 3.72 3.72 4.94
N TRP A 15 4.50 4.80 5.05
CA TRP A 15 5.57 5.12 4.12
C TRP A 15 6.78 5.65 4.89
N GLY A 16 7.98 5.55 4.32
CA GLY A 16 9.18 6.07 4.96
C GLY A 16 10.40 6.09 4.07
N LEU A 17 11.34 6.97 4.39
CA LEU A 17 12.62 7.11 3.72
C LEU A 17 13.50 5.92 4.09
N GLU A 18 13.72 5.03 3.14
CA GLU A 18 14.58 3.85 3.33
C GLU A 18 14.15 2.95 4.51
N HIS A 19 12.85 2.98 4.83
CA HIS A 19 12.28 2.26 5.96
C HIS A 19 11.84 0.84 5.58
N ARG A 20 12.64 -0.16 5.96
CA ARG A 20 12.41 -1.59 5.65
C ARG A 20 11.25 -2.25 6.40
N LEU A 21 10.44 -1.51 7.16
CA LEU A 21 9.19 -2.02 7.73
C LEU A 21 7.96 -1.25 7.22
N ALA A 22 8.15 -0.16 6.47
CA ALA A 22 7.04 0.57 5.89
C ALA A 22 6.45 -0.19 4.69
N SER A 23 5.15 -0.01 4.44
CA SER A 23 4.47 -0.56 3.26
C SER A 23 4.99 0.02 1.96
N ILE A 24 5.29 1.33 1.96
CA ILE A 24 5.92 2.03 0.84
C ILE A 24 7.27 2.55 1.31
N ARG A 25 8.34 2.06 0.68
CA ARG A 25 9.69 2.57 0.94
C ARG A 25 10.05 3.57 -0.14
N LEU A 26 10.39 4.79 0.26
CA LEU A 26 10.90 5.81 -0.65
C LEU A 26 12.42 5.70 -0.71
N ILE A 27 12.94 5.55 -1.92
CA ILE A 27 14.37 5.52 -2.22
C ILE A 27 14.70 6.80 -2.98
N THR A 28 15.57 7.62 -2.40
CA THR A 28 15.86 8.98 -2.83
C THR A 28 17.29 9.34 -2.41
N PRO A 29 17.90 10.41 -2.96
CA PRO A 29 19.13 10.96 -2.43
C PRO A 29 19.11 11.16 -0.90
N PRO A 30 20.24 10.93 -0.21
CA PRO A 30 21.57 10.61 -0.75
C PRO A 30 21.80 9.11 -1.05
N ILE A 31 20.77 8.27 -0.90
CA ILE A 31 20.93 6.81 -0.93
C ILE A 31 20.87 6.25 -2.35
N SER A 32 20.19 6.95 -3.25
CA SER A 32 20.27 6.75 -4.69
C SER A 32 20.66 8.05 -5.37
N LYS A 33 21.08 7.96 -6.64
CA LYS A 33 21.15 9.14 -7.51
C LYS A 33 19.73 9.73 -7.71
N PRO A 34 19.60 11.05 -7.98
CA PRO A 34 18.30 11.69 -8.20
C PRO A 34 17.44 10.99 -9.25
N GLU A 35 18.05 10.50 -10.34
CA GLU A 35 17.37 9.84 -11.47
C GLU A 35 16.86 8.44 -11.11
N ALA A 36 17.37 7.85 -10.03
CA ALA A 36 16.97 6.53 -9.54
C ALA A 36 15.94 6.61 -8.39
N THR A 37 15.37 7.80 -8.16
CA THR A 37 14.34 8.02 -7.14
C THR A 37 13.09 7.23 -7.48
N ARG A 38 12.60 6.43 -6.52
CA ARG A 38 11.47 5.53 -6.75
C ARG A 38 10.74 5.15 -5.47
N PHE A 39 9.53 4.64 -5.64
CA PHE A 39 8.79 3.94 -4.61
C PHE A 39 9.02 2.43 -4.71
N GLU A 40 9.32 1.77 -3.60
CA GLU A 40 9.24 0.32 -3.46
C GLU A 40 7.95 -0.03 -2.72
N ILE A 41 7.00 -0.66 -3.43
CA ILE A 41 5.72 -1.12 -2.87
C ILE A 41 5.86 -2.55 -2.37
N ARG A 42 5.70 -2.77 -1.06
CA ARG A 42 6.13 -4.02 -0.39
C ARG A 42 4.96 -4.93 0.04
N VAL A 43 3.73 -4.49 -0.23
CA VAL A 43 2.48 -5.15 0.16
C VAL A 43 2.05 -6.29 -0.79
N PRO A 44 2.28 -6.23 -2.11
CA PRO A 44 2.01 -7.38 -2.99
C PRO A 44 2.90 -8.60 -2.64
N GLY A 45 2.34 -9.80 -2.75
CA GLY A 45 3.07 -11.06 -2.66
C GLY A 45 3.34 -11.66 -4.04
N ALA A 46 4.18 -12.70 -4.11
CA ALA A 46 4.47 -13.39 -5.37
C ALA A 46 3.27 -14.18 -5.93
N ASP A 47 2.24 -14.38 -5.11
CA ASP A 47 0.94 -14.98 -5.42
C ASP A 47 -0.04 -14.00 -6.12
N SER A 48 0.34 -12.73 -6.28
CA SER A 48 -0.52 -11.71 -6.89
C SER A 48 -0.39 -11.68 -8.42
N ASN A 49 -1.48 -11.37 -9.13
CA ASN A 49 -1.42 -11.10 -10.57
C ASN A 49 -0.65 -9.79 -10.82
N PRO A 50 0.49 -9.81 -11.53
CA PRO A 50 1.35 -8.63 -11.68
C PRO A 50 0.68 -7.50 -12.47
N TYR A 51 -0.19 -7.82 -13.42
CA TYR A 51 -0.93 -6.82 -14.20
C TYR A 51 -1.88 -6.03 -13.29
N LEU A 52 -2.64 -6.73 -12.43
CA LEU A 52 -3.55 -6.08 -11.49
C LEU A 52 -2.79 -5.25 -10.46
N VAL A 53 -1.63 -5.73 -10.00
CA VAL A 53 -0.77 -4.98 -9.07
C VAL A 53 -0.28 -3.68 -9.71
N LEU A 54 0.30 -3.73 -10.92
CA LEU A 54 0.79 -2.53 -11.60
C LEU A 54 -0.34 -1.54 -11.90
N SER A 55 -1.47 -2.02 -12.41
CA SER A 55 -2.64 -1.19 -12.68
C SER A 55 -3.13 -0.49 -11.41
N THR A 56 -3.22 -1.23 -10.29
CA THR A 56 -3.61 -0.66 -8.99
C THR A 56 -2.67 0.48 -8.56
N ILE A 57 -1.35 0.26 -8.66
CA ILE A 57 -0.34 1.25 -8.26
C ILE A 57 -0.48 2.53 -9.10
N ILE A 58 -0.61 2.39 -10.42
CA ILE A 58 -0.72 3.54 -11.34
C ILE A 58 -2.01 4.31 -11.06
N LEU A 59 -3.16 3.62 -11.00
CA LEU A 59 -4.47 4.25 -10.82
C LEU A 59 -4.58 4.95 -9.46
N LEU A 60 -4.10 4.33 -8.37
CA LEU A 60 -4.08 4.96 -7.05
C LEU A 60 -3.13 6.16 -7.00
N GLY A 61 -1.98 6.07 -7.67
CA GLY A 61 -1.04 7.19 -7.80
C GLY A 61 -1.68 8.38 -8.52
N LEU A 62 -2.27 8.13 -9.69
CA LEU A 62 -2.96 9.14 -10.49
C LEU A 62 -4.11 9.78 -9.70
N ARG A 63 -4.97 8.98 -9.07
CA ARG A 63 -6.04 9.45 -8.19
C ARG A 63 -5.53 10.40 -7.10
N GLY A 64 -4.39 10.06 -6.47
CA GLY A 64 -3.77 10.89 -5.45
C GLY A 64 -3.34 12.26 -5.98
N ILE A 65 -2.75 12.29 -7.18
CA ILE A 65 -2.31 13.51 -7.87
C ILE A 65 -3.50 14.37 -8.27
N GLU A 66 -4.48 13.79 -8.99
CA GLU A 66 -5.65 14.50 -9.51
C GLU A 66 -6.48 15.14 -8.39
N ARG A 67 -6.69 14.39 -7.29
CA ARG A 67 -7.47 14.86 -6.13
C ARG A 67 -6.63 15.63 -5.10
N LYS A 68 -5.33 15.81 -5.34
CA LYS A 68 -4.39 16.47 -4.42
C LYS A 68 -4.51 15.95 -2.99
N LEU A 69 -4.55 14.62 -2.83
CA LEU A 69 -4.80 14.00 -1.53
C LEU A 69 -3.65 14.28 -0.57
N LYS A 70 -3.99 14.67 0.67
CA LYS A 70 -3.01 14.82 1.74
C LYS A 70 -2.62 13.46 2.30
N ILE A 71 -1.32 13.27 2.52
CA ILE A 71 -0.82 12.14 3.29
C ILE A 71 -1.11 12.41 4.77
N SER A 72 -1.87 11.54 5.43
CA SER A 72 -2.44 11.78 6.76
C SER A 72 -1.44 11.62 7.91
N HIS A 73 -0.26 11.06 7.65
CA HIS A 73 0.74 10.82 8.67
C HIS A 73 2.17 11.09 8.12
N PRO A 74 3.11 11.49 8.99
CA PRO A 74 4.50 11.71 8.59
C PRO A 74 5.16 10.40 8.10
N PRO A 75 6.30 10.50 7.39
CA PRO A 75 7.09 9.33 7.06
C PRO A 75 7.64 8.68 8.33
N PHE A 76 7.77 7.35 8.30
CA PHE A 76 8.50 6.62 9.33
C PHE A 76 9.99 7.00 9.27
N ALA A 77 10.59 7.23 10.42
CA ALA A 77 11.99 7.57 10.61
C ALA A 77 12.88 6.35 10.33
N LYS A 78 13.97 6.57 9.60
CA LYS A 78 14.90 5.52 9.20
C LYS A 78 15.42 4.73 10.42
N GLY A 79 15.25 3.41 10.39
CA GLY A 79 15.78 2.50 11.42
C GLY A 79 14.95 2.40 12.71
N ASN A 80 13.83 3.11 12.83
CA ASN A 80 13.03 3.11 14.05
C ASN A 80 11.90 2.05 14.01
N LYS A 81 12.09 0.94 14.72
CA LYS A 81 11.02 -0.06 14.89
C LYS A 81 9.82 0.49 15.69
N ALA A 82 10.05 1.48 16.56
CA ALA A 82 8.97 2.06 17.38
C ALA A 82 7.90 2.79 16.55
N ASP A 83 8.21 3.18 15.30
CA ASP A 83 7.22 3.79 14.41
C ASP A 83 6.12 2.79 14.03
N VAL A 84 6.45 1.49 13.95
CA VAL A 84 5.49 0.41 13.70
C VAL A 84 4.61 0.17 14.93
N ASP A 85 5.20 0.26 16.12
CA ASP A 85 4.54 -0.02 17.40
C ASP A 85 3.74 1.17 17.96
N SER A 86 3.98 2.41 17.48
CA SER A 86 3.34 3.64 17.99
C SER A 86 1.88 3.88 17.57
N GLN A 87 1.22 2.88 16.97
CA GLN A 87 -0.24 2.73 16.81
C GLN A 87 -1.06 3.83 16.10
N LYS A 88 -0.47 4.91 15.55
CA LYS A 88 -1.27 6.00 14.93
C LYS A 88 -1.63 5.83 13.45
N VAL A 89 -1.22 4.74 12.80
CA VAL A 89 -1.51 4.49 11.38
C VAL A 89 -2.48 3.34 11.18
N ALA A 90 -3.32 3.45 10.14
CA ALA A 90 -4.31 2.43 9.82
C ALA A 90 -3.64 1.08 9.51
N ARG A 91 -4.29 -0.04 9.86
CA ARG A 91 -3.81 -1.38 9.52
C ARG A 91 -4.36 -1.86 8.16
N LEU A 92 -3.52 -2.61 7.45
CA LEU A 92 -3.95 -3.39 6.30
C LEU A 92 -4.91 -4.51 6.75
N ALA A 93 -5.67 -5.06 5.81
CA ALA A 93 -6.56 -6.18 6.10
C ALA A 93 -5.75 -7.39 6.61
N ARG A 94 -6.26 -8.04 7.66
CA ARG A 94 -5.60 -9.17 8.35
C ARG A 94 -6.01 -10.53 7.78
N SER A 95 -6.99 -10.56 6.88
CA SER A 95 -7.48 -11.77 6.21
C SER A 95 -7.92 -11.45 4.79
N LEU A 96 -7.97 -12.47 3.93
CA LEU A 96 -8.53 -12.34 2.58
C LEU A 96 -10.01 -11.90 2.63
N LYS A 97 -10.78 -12.45 3.58
CA LYS A 97 -12.17 -12.07 3.82
C LYS A 97 -12.31 -10.57 4.08
N GLU A 98 -11.53 -10.04 5.03
CA GLU A 98 -11.55 -8.60 5.35
C GLU A 98 -11.07 -7.74 4.16
N ALA A 99 -10.06 -8.21 3.41
CA ALA A 99 -9.61 -7.51 2.22
C ALA A 99 -10.70 -7.44 1.15
N ASN A 100 -11.41 -8.55 0.93
CA ASN A 100 -12.52 -8.64 -0.03
C ASN A 100 -13.71 -7.79 0.41
N GLU A 101 -14.08 -7.80 1.69
CA GLU A 101 -15.14 -6.93 2.24
C GLU A 101 -14.83 -5.45 1.99
N ARG A 102 -13.57 -5.01 2.21
CA ARG A 102 -13.14 -3.63 1.93
C ARG A 102 -13.12 -3.32 0.43
N PHE A 103 -12.70 -4.27 -0.40
CA PHE A 103 -12.65 -4.15 -1.86
C PHE A 103 -14.06 -4.01 -2.46
N MET A 104 -14.98 -4.87 -2.03
CA MET A 104 -16.36 -4.96 -2.54
C MET A 104 -17.30 -3.87 -2.03
N LYS A 105 -16.97 -3.21 -0.92
CA LYS A 105 -17.81 -2.18 -0.28
C LYS A 105 -18.28 -1.13 -1.30
N GLN A 106 -19.55 -0.74 -1.23
CA GLN A 106 -20.06 0.37 -2.05
C GLN A 106 -19.26 1.66 -1.79
N GLY A 107 -18.92 2.37 -2.87
CA GLY A 107 -18.06 3.56 -2.80
C GLY A 107 -16.61 3.28 -2.38
N SER A 108 -16.14 2.03 -2.43
CA SER A 108 -14.73 1.72 -2.17
C SER A 108 -13.83 2.40 -3.21
N VAL A 109 -12.59 2.65 -2.82
CA VAL A 109 -11.56 3.14 -3.76
C VAL A 109 -11.35 2.14 -4.91
N ALA A 110 -11.56 0.84 -4.67
CA ALA A 110 -11.48 -0.16 -5.73
C ALA A 110 -12.52 0.06 -6.82
N ARG A 111 -13.79 0.34 -6.44
CA ARG A 111 -14.86 0.65 -7.40
C ARG A 111 -14.60 1.97 -8.12
N GLU A 112 -14.00 2.93 -7.44
CA GLU A 112 -13.60 4.20 -8.04
C GLU A 112 -12.55 4.02 -9.16
N ILE A 113 -11.54 3.17 -8.95
CA ILE A 113 -10.42 3.03 -9.91
C ILE A 113 -10.61 1.93 -10.95
N PHE A 114 -11.36 0.87 -10.63
CA PHE A 114 -11.57 -0.27 -11.54
C PHE A 114 -12.99 -0.35 -12.10
N GLY A 115 -13.94 0.42 -11.56
CA GLY A 115 -15.35 0.34 -11.93
C GLY A 115 -16.10 -0.78 -11.21
N ASP A 116 -17.43 -0.64 -11.16
CA ASP A 116 -18.30 -1.54 -10.42
C ASP A 116 -18.33 -2.97 -10.99
N GLU A 117 -18.30 -3.09 -12.32
CA GLU A 117 -18.37 -4.38 -13.03
C GLU A 117 -17.15 -5.25 -12.70
N PHE A 118 -15.94 -4.69 -12.81
CA PHE A 118 -14.70 -5.41 -12.50
C PHE A 118 -14.68 -5.86 -11.03
N VAL A 119 -14.98 -4.94 -10.12
CA VAL A 119 -15.00 -5.25 -8.68
C VAL A 119 -15.99 -6.36 -8.39
N GLN A 120 -17.20 -6.27 -8.96
CA GLN A 120 -18.24 -7.27 -8.76
C GLN A 120 -17.83 -8.65 -9.29
N HIS A 121 -17.21 -8.71 -10.46
CA HIS A 121 -16.74 -9.97 -11.05
C HIS A 121 -15.57 -10.56 -10.26
N PHE A 122 -14.56 -9.76 -9.94
CA PHE A 122 -13.33 -10.23 -9.31
C PHE A 122 -13.49 -10.63 -7.83
N GLY A 123 -14.30 -9.89 -7.07
CA GLY A 123 -14.50 -10.14 -5.63
C GLY A 123 -15.79 -10.90 -5.28
N GLY A 124 -16.67 -11.13 -6.27
CA GLY A 124 -17.95 -11.82 -6.09
C GLY A 124 -17.91 -13.34 -6.30
N THR A 125 -16.82 -13.86 -6.88
CA THR A 125 -16.54 -15.32 -6.97
C THR A 125 -15.89 -15.82 -5.68
#